data_AF-A0A410X0Z1-F1
#
_entry.id   AF-A0A410X0Z1-F1
#
_cell.length_a   1.000
_cell.length_b   1.000
_cell.length_c   1.000
_cell.angle_alpha   90.00
_cell.angle_beta   90.00
_cell.angle_gamma   90.00
#
_symmetry.space_group_name_H-M   'P 1'
#
loop_
_entity.id
_entity.type
_entity.pdbx_description
1 polymer ?
#
loop_
_entity_poly.entity_id
_entity_poly.type
_entity_poly.pdbx_seq_one_letter_code
_entity_poly.pdbx_strand_id
1 'polypeptide(L)'
;MKKATKRFRKKYLSRAAKSITTGKISRFHILRAKNEINLMFDRGYLNVFRPWWYDQSDRWNELDFRVEYKKHALATAAEIENKTRINLKKLQEDYDRLPKHPPRIRKYREPKPQPIRKLKNPEEFKIIVLENGVKKVLSVIGEKVFVVRGYDFFIRHDGTFWVVSDVKTGAAVSKSVGYKDAVAVAKKRIEENFDQYLKILEKFAG
;
A
#
# COMPACT_ATOMS: atom_id res chain seq x y z
N MET A 1 -8.72 24.08 -6.47
CA MET A 1 -9.20 23.18 -5.38
C MET A 1 -8.86 23.60 -3.94
N LYS A 2 -7.69 24.22 -3.64
CA LYS A 2 -7.27 24.61 -2.25
C LYS A 2 -8.17 25.64 -1.52
N LYS A 3 -8.92 26.50 -2.24
CA LYS A 3 -9.78 27.54 -1.60
C LYS A 3 -11.05 26.95 -0.96
N ALA A 4 -11.65 25.93 -1.59
CA ALA A 4 -12.85 25.28 -1.06
C ALA A 4 -12.59 24.61 0.29
N THR A 5 -11.46 23.92 0.43
CA THR A 5 -11.07 23.27 1.70
C THR A 5 -10.84 24.28 2.83
N LYS A 6 -10.26 25.46 2.54
CA LYS A 6 -10.11 26.55 3.52
C LYS A 6 -11.46 27.09 4.00
N ARG A 7 -12.43 27.27 3.09
CA ARG A 7 -13.80 27.71 3.42
C ARG A 7 -14.51 26.68 4.30
N PHE A 8 -14.43 25.40 3.96
CA PHE A 8 -15.00 24.33 4.77
C PHE A 8 -14.38 24.28 6.17
N ARG A 9 -13.05 24.35 6.31
CA ARG A 9 -12.36 24.41 7.60
C ARG A 9 -12.85 25.56 8.47
N LYS A 10 -12.93 26.78 7.91
CA LYS A 10 -13.44 27.96 8.63
C LYS A 10 -14.88 27.75 9.12
N LYS A 11 -15.74 27.17 8.28
CA LYS A 11 -17.13 26.84 8.65
C LYS A 11 -17.19 25.86 9.82
N TYR A 12 -16.36 24.82 9.82
CA TYR A 12 -16.31 23.83 10.89
C TYR A 12 -15.81 24.41 12.21
N LEU A 13 -14.69 25.15 12.20
CA LEU A 13 -14.15 25.78 13.41
C LEU A 13 -15.13 26.80 13.99
N SER A 14 -15.80 27.58 13.14
CA SER A 14 -16.85 28.50 13.58
C SER A 14 -18.05 27.78 14.22
N ARG A 15 -18.47 26.65 13.66
CA ARG A 15 -19.52 25.81 14.27
C ARG A 15 -19.06 25.21 15.60
N ALA A 16 -17.84 24.69 15.66
CA ALA A 16 -17.27 24.17 16.90
C ALA A 16 -17.20 25.25 17.99
N ALA A 17 -16.74 26.47 17.67
CA ALA A 17 -16.72 27.59 18.61
C ALA A 17 -18.12 27.93 19.18
N LYS A 18 -19.15 27.99 18.31
CA LYS A 18 -20.54 28.16 18.73
C LYS A 18 -21.03 27.01 19.60
N SER A 19 -20.73 25.77 19.21
CA SER A 19 -21.15 24.60 19.98
C SER A 19 -20.48 24.54 21.36
N ILE A 20 -19.20 24.94 21.46
CA ILE A 20 -18.44 24.98 22.72
C ILE A 20 -19.01 26.01 23.69
N THR A 21 -19.41 27.18 23.18
CA THR A 21 -20.05 28.21 24.01
C THR A 21 -21.43 27.74 24.50
N THR A 22 -22.23 27.10 23.65
CA THR A 22 -23.58 26.59 24.00
C THR A 22 -23.59 25.28 24.82
N GLY A 23 -22.47 24.57 24.95
CA GLY A 23 -22.37 23.30 25.68
C GLY A 23 -22.93 22.06 24.95
N LYS A 24 -23.51 22.22 23.75
CA LYS A 24 -24.06 21.11 22.94
C LYS A 24 -23.15 20.79 21.74
N ILE A 25 -21.96 20.26 22.01
CA ILE A 25 -21.05 19.84 20.93
C ILE A 25 -21.23 18.35 20.63
N SER A 26 -21.38 18.02 19.35
CA SER A 26 -21.32 16.62 18.94
C SER A 26 -19.88 16.10 18.96
N ARG A 27 -19.71 14.82 19.32
CA ARG A 27 -18.42 14.11 19.30
C ARG A 27 -17.61 14.35 18.02
N PHE A 28 -18.28 14.32 16.87
CA PHE A 28 -17.65 14.57 15.57
C PHE A 28 -16.95 15.95 15.51
N HIS A 29 -17.62 17.00 16.01
CA HIS A 29 -17.06 18.35 15.99
C HIS A 29 -15.91 18.52 16.98
N ILE A 30 -15.97 17.89 18.16
CA ILE A 30 -14.86 17.89 19.14
C ILE A 30 -13.61 17.26 18.51
N LEU A 31 -13.74 16.04 17.97
CA LEU A 31 -12.63 15.32 17.34
C LEU A 31 -12.05 16.10 16.16
N ARG A 32 -12.91 16.67 15.31
CA ARG A 32 -12.47 17.43 14.14
C ARG A 32 -11.77 18.73 14.54
N ALA A 33 -12.31 19.46 15.52
CA ALA A 33 -11.70 20.70 16.01
C ALA A 33 -10.33 20.42 16.64
N LYS A 34 -10.23 19.40 17.50
CA LYS A 34 -8.96 18.97 18.09
C LYS A 34 -7.91 18.61 17.04
N ASN A 35 -8.29 17.83 16.02
CA ASN A 35 -7.38 17.47 14.94
C ASN A 35 -6.88 18.69 14.15
N GLU A 36 -7.76 19.63 13.80
CA GLU A 36 -7.36 20.84 13.08
C GLU A 36 -6.50 21.77 13.96
N ILE A 37 -6.78 21.87 15.25
CA ILE A 37 -5.96 22.63 16.21
C ILE A 37 -4.58 22.01 16.37
N ASN A 38 -4.49 20.68 16.50
CA ASN A 38 -3.19 19.97 16.53
C ASN A 38 -2.39 20.26 15.26
N LEU A 39 -3.02 20.23 14.09
CA LEU A 39 -2.36 20.61 12.83
C LEU A 39 -1.90 22.08 12.81
N MET A 40 -2.54 22.98 13.55
CA MET A 40 -2.08 24.37 13.70
C MET A 40 -0.85 24.44 14.60
N PHE A 41 -0.83 23.69 15.71
CA PHE A 41 0.37 23.55 16.56
C PHE A 41 1.53 22.95 15.79
N ASP A 42 1.32 21.85 15.05
CA ASP A 42 2.35 21.21 14.24
C ASP A 42 2.94 22.18 13.21
N ARG A 43 2.10 23.01 12.57
CA ARG A 43 2.57 24.04 11.64
C ARG A 43 3.34 25.15 12.34
N GLY A 44 2.92 25.57 13.53
CA GLY A 44 3.67 26.53 14.34
C GLY A 44 5.05 25.98 14.69
N TYR A 45 5.10 24.72 15.16
CA TYR A 45 6.36 24.05 15.45
C TYR A 45 7.25 23.94 14.21
N LEU A 46 6.76 23.37 13.11
CA LEU A 46 7.57 23.08 11.93
C LEU A 46 8.03 24.33 11.18
N ASN A 47 7.23 25.40 11.16
CA ASN A 47 7.53 26.59 10.35
C ASN A 47 8.11 27.76 11.17
N VAL A 48 7.92 27.78 12.49
CA VAL A 48 8.35 28.90 13.35
C VAL A 48 9.39 28.41 14.35
N PHE A 49 9.00 27.53 15.28
CA PHE A 49 9.88 27.13 16.37
C PHE A 49 11.08 26.32 15.91
N ARG A 50 10.87 25.33 15.03
CA ARG A 50 11.92 24.41 14.60
C ARG A 50 13.02 25.14 13.82
N PRO A 51 12.72 25.98 12.80
CA PRO A 51 13.75 26.80 12.15
C PRO A 51 14.46 27.70 13.16
N TRP A 52 13.71 28.45 13.97
CA TRP A 52 14.28 29.34 14.98
C TRP A 52 15.23 28.60 15.94
N TRP A 53 14.86 27.40 16.39
CA TRP A 53 15.68 26.59 17.30
C TRP A 53 17.02 26.19 16.66
N TYR A 54 17.01 25.80 15.38
CA TYR A 54 18.25 25.46 14.67
C TYR A 54 19.08 26.70 14.33
N ASP A 55 18.45 27.86 14.10
CA ASP A 55 19.18 29.13 13.99
C ASP A 55 19.87 29.53 15.31
N GLN A 56 19.51 28.90 16.43
CA GLN A 56 20.16 29.07 17.74
C GLN A 56 21.20 28.01 18.07
N SER A 57 21.69 27.23 17.09
CA SER A 57 22.65 26.14 17.33
C SER A 57 23.85 26.55 18.19
N ASP A 58 24.34 27.77 17.99
CA ASP A 58 25.52 28.30 18.68
C ASP A 58 25.25 28.61 20.15
N ARG A 59 23.98 28.77 20.54
CA ARG A 59 23.52 29.14 21.89
C ARG A 59 22.82 28.01 22.64
N TRP A 60 22.87 26.77 22.14
CA TRP A 60 22.19 25.64 22.78
C TRP A 60 22.67 25.35 24.21
N ASN A 61 23.90 25.72 24.56
CA ASN A 61 24.40 25.58 25.92
C ASN A 61 23.71 26.53 26.91
N GLU A 62 23.12 27.62 26.43
CA GLU A 62 22.43 28.64 27.24
C GLU A 62 20.91 28.45 27.26
N LEU A 63 20.37 27.68 26.30
CA LEU A 63 18.94 27.53 26.07
C LEU A 63 18.45 26.14 26.45
N ASP A 64 17.42 26.07 27.29
CA ASP A 64 16.68 24.83 27.50
C ASP A 64 15.53 24.72 26.49
N PHE A 65 15.62 23.69 25.63
CA PHE A 65 14.59 23.34 24.65
C PHE A 65 13.20 23.27 25.27
N ARG A 66 13.04 22.68 26.46
CA ARG A 66 11.73 22.48 27.09
C ARG A 66 11.10 23.82 27.48
N VAL A 67 11.90 24.74 27.99
CA VAL A 67 11.45 26.06 28.43
C VAL A 67 11.05 26.90 27.22
N GLU A 68 11.89 26.96 26.19
CA GLU A 68 11.60 27.73 24.98
C GLU A 68 10.44 27.16 24.18
N TYR A 69 10.35 25.83 24.06
CA TYR A 69 9.21 25.18 23.44
C TYR A 69 7.90 25.47 24.20
N LYS A 70 7.93 25.49 25.54
CA LYS A 70 6.76 25.84 26.36
C LYS A 70 6.32 27.30 26.12
N LYS A 71 7.26 28.24 26.02
CA LYS A 71 6.96 29.64 25.68
C LYS A 71 6.30 29.74 24.30
N HIS A 72 6.87 29.07 23.30
CA HIS A 72 6.32 29.02 21.95
C HIS A 72 4.92 28.37 21.93
N ALA A 73 4.72 27.27 22.66
CA ALA A 73 3.43 26.59 22.75
C ALA A 73 2.35 27.49 23.37
N LEU A 74 2.68 28.26 24.41
CA LEU A 74 1.76 29.23 25.02
C LEU A 74 1.40 30.37 24.06
N ALA A 75 2.39 30.94 23.36
CA ALA A 75 2.15 31.97 22.36
C ALA A 75 1.27 31.45 21.20
N THR A 76 1.58 30.25 20.71
CA THR A 76 0.82 29.58 19.65
C THR A 76 -0.61 29.28 20.10
N ALA A 77 -0.79 28.84 21.35
CA ALA A 77 -2.11 28.60 21.93
C ALA A 77 -2.95 29.89 21.91
N ALA A 78 -2.40 31.01 22.39
CA ALA A 78 -3.09 32.30 22.39
C ALA A 78 -3.46 32.76 20.97
N GLU A 79 -2.56 32.59 20.00
CA GLU A 79 -2.87 32.89 18.59
C GLU A 79 -4.01 32.04 18.04
N ILE A 80 -4.00 30.74 18.34
CA ILE A 80 -5.03 29.80 17.88
C ILE A 80 -6.38 30.17 18.50
N GLU A 81 -6.42 30.48 19.80
CA GLU A 81 -7.64 30.93 20.49
C GLU A 81 -8.19 32.21 19.84
N ASN A 82 -7.34 33.20 19.57
CA ASN A 82 -7.73 34.43 18.91
C ASN A 82 -8.26 34.20 17.49
N LYS A 83 -7.60 33.34 16.70
CA LYS A 83 -7.99 33.04 15.31
C LYS A 83 -9.28 32.21 15.22
N THR A 84 -9.48 31.27 16.15
CA THR A 84 -10.59 30.30 16.09
C THR A 84 -11.77 30.67 16.97
N ARG A 85 -11.57 31.54 17.96
CA ARG A 85 -12.52 31.87 19.05
C ARG A 85 -12.96 30.64 19.84
N ILE A 86 -12.11 29.61 19.89
CA ILE A 86 -12.33 28.40 20.66
C ILE A 86 -11.47 28.49 21.91
N ASN A 87 -12.06 28.32 23.09
CA ASN A 87 -11.30 28.13 24.32
C ASN A 87 -10.69 26.72 24.31
N LEU A 88 -9.35 26.63 24.30
CA LEU A 88 -8.63 25.36 24.16
C LEU A 88 -8.77 24.48 25.39
N LYS A 89 -8.82 25.08 26.59
CA LYS A 89 -9.01 24.33 27.85
C LYS A 89 -10.36 23.62 27.85
N LYS A 90 -11.42 24.35 27.52
CA LYS A 90 -12.78 23.79 27.44
C LYS A 90 -12.89 22.70 26.37
N LEU A 91 -12.28 22.91 25.20
CA LEU A 91 -12.24 21.88 24.15
C LEU A 91 -11.53 20.61 24.62
N GLN A 92 -10.44 20.75 25.38
CA GLN A 92 -9.68 19.63 25.91
C GLN A 92 -10.50 18.86 26.97
N GLU A 93 -11.18 19.56 27.88
CA GLU A 93 -12.12 18.96 28.84
C GLU A 93 -13.24 18.19 28.13
N ASP A 94 -13.87 18.79 27.12
CA ASP A 94 -14.94 18.15 26.35
C ASP A 94 -14.43 16.93 25.56
N TYR A 95 -13.16 16.95 25.11
CA TYR A 95 -12.52 15.79 24.50
C TYR A 95 -12.24 14.68 25.50
N ASP A 96 -11.74 15.02 26.69
CA ASP A 96 -11.39 14.02 27.71
C ASP A 96 -12.63 13.33 28.30
N ARG A 97 -13.78 14.02 28.27
CA ARG A 97 -15.10 13.44 28.58
C ARG A 97 -15.61 12.44 27.53
N LEU A 98 -15.04 12.40 26.33
CA LEU A 98 -15.50 11.46 25.31
C LEU A 98 -15.16 10.01 25.70
N PRO A 99 -16.07 9.05 25.45
CA PRO A 99 -15.77 7.65 25.73
C PRO A 99 -14.57 7.20 24.89
N LYS A 100 -13.54 6.70 25.57
CA LYS A 100 -12.37 6.09 24.92
C LYS A 100 -12.79 4.74 24.35
N HIS A 101 -12.77 4.61 23.02
CA HIS A 101 -13.03 3.32 22.39
C HIS A 101 -11.77 2.47 22.52
N PRO A 102 -11.89 1.20 22.94
CA PRO A 102 -10.75 0.30 22.91
C PRO A 102 -10.23 0.22 21.46
N PRO A 103 -8.90 0.09 21.26
CA PRO A 103 -8.34 -0.06 19.93
C PRO A 103 -9.04 -1.25 19.25
N ARG A 104 -9.60 -1.01 18.05
CA ARG A 104 -10.26 -2.07 17.29
C ARG A 104 -9.18 -3.03 16.81
N ILE A 105 -8.94 -4.09 17.58
CA ILE A 105 -8.02 -5.18 17.20
C ILE A 105 -8.57 -5.75 15.90
N ARG A 106 -7.89 -5.45 14.79
CA ARG A 106 -8.22 -6.05 13.50
C ARG A 106 -7.88 -7.52 13.62
N LYS A 107 -8.89 -8.38 13.70
CA LYS A 107 -8.67 -9.84 13.59
C LYS A 107 -7.93 -10.09 12.28
N TYR A 108 -6.81 -10.80 12.36
CA TYR A 108 -6.13 -11.31 11.16
C TYR A 108 -7.16 -12.11 10.37
N ARG A 109 -7.36 -11.73 9.10
CA ARG A 109 -8.12 -12.55 8.17
C ARG A 109 -7.09 -13.29 7.34
N GLU A 110 -7.10 -14.60 7.42
CA GLU A 110 -6.35 -15.41 6.48
C GLU A 110 -6.70 -14.97 5.05
N PRO A 111 -5.71 -14.80 4.17
CA PRO A 111 -5.98 -14.52 2.77
C PRO A 111 -6.81 -15.69 2.23
N LYS A 112 -7.99 -15.39 1.66
CA LYS A 112 -8.78 -16.42 0.98
C LYS A 112 -7.88 -17.04 -0.10
N PRO A 113 -7.84 -18.38 -0.24
CA PRO A 113 -7.14 -18.98 -1.36
C PRO A 113 -7.70 -18.35 -2.63
N GLN A 114 -6.81 -17.78 -3.45
CA GLN A 114 -7.23 -17.26 -4.74
C GLN A 114 -7.79 -18.43 -5.53
N PRO A 115 -8.97 -18.30 -6.17
CA PRO A 115 -9.46 -19.37 -7.01
C PRO A 115 -8.44 -19.57 -8.13
N ILE A 116 -7.70 -20.68 -8.07
CA ILE A 116 -6.91 -21.14 -9.21
C ILE A 116 -7.93 -21.27 -10.34
N ARG A 117 -7.77 -20.46 -11.39
CA ARG A 117 -8.65 -20.54 -12.56
C ARG A 117 -8.64 -21.99 -13.01
N LYS A 118 -9.79 -22.67 -12.93
CA LYS A 118 -9.89 -24.05 -13.40
C LYS A 118 -9.47 -24.06 -14.87
N LEU A 119 -8.49 -24.89 -15.19
CA LEU A 119 -8.13 -25.20 -16.57
C LEU A 119 -9.42 -25.65 -17.29
N LYS A 120 -9.71 -25.10 -18.47
CA LYS A 120 -10.97 -25.40 -19.16
C LYS A 120 -10.98 -26.83 -19.70
N ASN A 121 -9.87 -27.22 -20.34
CA ASN A 121 -9.66 -28.54 -20.92
C ASN A 121 -8.35 -29.12 -20.35
N PRO A 122 -8.39 -29.72 -19.16
CA PRO A 122 -7.19 -30.31 -18.55
C PRO A 122 -6.78 -31.59 -19.28
N GLU A 123 -5.51 -31.68 -19.64
CA GLU A 123 -4.85 -32.85 -20.22
C GLU A 123 -3.57 -33.15 -19.41
N GLU A 124 -3.14 -34.41 -19.43
CA GLU A 124 -1.87 -34.82 -18.81
C GLU A 124 -0.70 -34.62 -19.79
N PHE A 125 0.32 -33.92 -19.32
CA PHE A 125 1.55 -33.65 -20.07
C PHE A 125 2.76 -34.13 -19.29
N LYS A 126 3.85 -34.46 -20.00
CA LYS A 126 5.12 -34.81 -19.39
C LYS A 126 6.04 -33.58 -19.36
N ILE A 127 6.62 -33.29 -18.21
CA ILE A 127 7.64 -32.26 -18.05
C ILE A 127 8.96 -32.85 -17.58
N ILE A 128 10.06 -32.21 -17.96
CA ILE A 128 11.39 -32.55 -17.47
C ILE A 128 11.74 -31.56 -16.36
N VAL A 129 11.99 -32.07 -15.16
CA VAL A 129 12.43 -31.30 -14.00
C VAL A 129 13.82 -31.76 -13.59
N LEU A 130 14.70 -30.80 -13.29
CA LEU A 130 16.00 -31.09 -12.69
C LEU A 130 15.84 -31.08 -11.18
N GLU A 131 16.00 -32.23 -10.55
CA GLU A 131 15.98 -32.39 -9.10
C GLU A 131 17.30 -33.03 -8.66
N ASN A 132 18.06 -32.32 -7.82
CA ASN A 132 19.40 -32.76 -7.35
C ASN A 132 20.38 -33.14 -8.48
N GLY A 133 20.33 -32.41 -9.61
CA GLY A 133 21.19 -32.66 -10.77
C GLY A 133 20.74 -33.80 -11.69
N VAL A 134 19.67 -34.51 -11.33
CA VAL A 134 19.10 -35.60 -12.14
C VAL A 134 17.86 -35.10 -12.88
N LYS A 135 17.79 -35.37 -14.20
CA LYS A 135 16.58 -35.11 -15.01
C LYS A 135 15.52 -36.16 -14.65
N LYS A 136 14.39 -35.71 -14.09
CA LYS A 136 13.21 -36.54 -13.85
C LYS A 136 12.08 -36.12 -14.78
N VAL A 137 11.34 -37.10 -15.28
CA VAL A 137 10.12 -36.88 -16.05
C VAL A 137 8.93 -36.97 -15.11
N LEU A 138 8.14 -35.91 -15.01
CA LEU A 138 6.93 -35.86 -14.18
C LEU A 138 5.70 -35.66 -15.07
N SER A 139 4.62 -36.35 -14.75
CA SER A 139 3.30 -36.09 -15.34
C SER A 139 2.63 -34.95 -14.60
N VAL A 140 2.12 -33.97 -15.33
CA VAL A 140 1.45 -32.78 -14.80
C VAL A 140 0.17 -32.50 -15.57
N ILE A 141 -0.82 -31.98 -14.86
CA ILE A 141 -2.09 -31.56 -15.47
C ILE A 141 -1.93 -30.12 -15.98
N GLY A 142 -2.23 -29.90 -17.25
CA GLY A 142 -2.17 -28.59 -17.90
C GLY A 142 -3.26 -28.41 -18.94
N GLU A 143 -3.26 -27.28 -19.64
CA GLU A 143 -4.19 -26.99 -20.75
C GLU A 143 -3.39 -26.48 -21.94
N LYS A 144 -3.66 -27.00 -23.15
CA LYS A 144 -3.07 -26.45 -24.37
C LYS A 144 -3.53 -25.01 -24.59
N VAL A 145 -2.58 -24.09 -24.75
CA VAL A 145 -2.86 -22.66 -24.81
C VAL A 145 -2.69 -22.05 -26.19
N PHE A 146 -1.74 -22.53 -26.99
CA PHE A 146 -1.54 -22.08 -28.37
C PHE A 146 -0.64 -23.05 -29.14
N VAL A 147 -0.62 -22.88 -30.47
CA VAL A 147 0.21 -23.63 -31.41
C VAL A 147 1.01 -22.65 -32.25
N VAL A 148 2.31 -22.87 -32.42
CA VAL A 148 3.16 -22.10 -33.34
C VAL A 148 3.88 -23.08 -34.27
N ARG A 149 3.67 -22.92 -35.60
CA ARG A 149 4.33 -23.73 -36.65
C ARG A 149 4.28 -25.25 -36.39
N GLY A 150 3.14 -25.74 -35.88
CA GLY A 150 2.92 -27.17 -35.60
C GLY A 150 3.50 -27.68 -34.26
N TYR A 151 4.00 -26.79 -33.40
CA TYR A 151 4.40 -27.10 -32.03
C TYR A 151 3.33 -26.63 -31.04
N ASP A 152 2.86 -27.56 -30.21
CA ASP A 152 1.85 -27.31 -29.19
C ASP A 152 2.51 -26.84 -27.89
N PHE A 153 1.90 -25.83 -27.26
CA PHE A 153 2.32 -25.33 -25.96
C PHE A 153 1.16 -25.42 -24.97
N PHE A 154 1.46 -25.83 -23.74
CA PHE A 154 0.48 -25.99 -22.67
C PHE A 154 0.87 -25.17 -21.44
N ILE A 155 -0.13 -24.81 -20.63
CA ILE A 155 0.06 -24.07 -19.39
C ILE A 155 -0.30 -24.93 -18.19
N ARG A 156 0.45 -24.75 -17.10
CA ARG A 156 0.22 -25.41 -15.82
C ARG A 156 0.49 -24.46 -14.65
N HIS A 157 0.04 -24.81 -13.46
CA HIS A 157 0.23 -24.02 -12.25
C HIS A 157 1.07 -24.77 -11.21
N ASP A 158 2.24 -24.22 -10.83
CA ASP A 158 3.17 -24.81 -9.85
C ASP A 158 2.85 -24.42 -8.39
N GLY A 159 1.60 -24.04 -8.11
CA GLY A 159 1.20 -23.50 -6.81
C GLY A 159 1.50 -22.02 -6.62
N THR A 160 2.61 -21.51 -7.16
CA THR A 160 3.00 -20.09 -7.05
C THR A 160 2.92 -19.33 -8.39
N PHE A 161 3.16 -20.01 -9.51
CA PHE A 161 3.24 -19.36 -10.81
C PHE A 161 2.56 -20.19 -11.89
N TRP A 162 2.04 -19.51 -12.91
CA TRP A 162 1.66 -20.09 -14.19
C TRP A 162 2.90 -20.25 -15.07
N VAL A 163 3.10 -21.46 -15.57
CA VAL A 163 4.24 -21.84 -16.41
C VAL A 163 3.70 -22.36 -17.74
N VAL A 164 4.23 -21.83 -18.83
CA VAL A 164 3.96 -22.34 -20.18
C VAL A 164 5.13 -23.20 -20.62
N SER A 165 4.83 -24.41 -21.06
CA SER A 165 5.80 -25.41 -21.50
C SER A 165 5.45 -25.93 -22.89
N ASP A 166 6.46 -26.43 -23.60
CA ASP A 166 6.30 -27.18 -24.84
C ASP A 166 5.77 -28.59 -24.54
N VAL A 167 4.77 -29.05 -25.30
CA VAL A 167 4.20 -30.40 -25.17
C VAL A 167 5.20 -31.50 -25.52
N LYS A 168 6.08 -31.30 -26.51
CA LYS A 168 7.01 -32.35 -26.97
C LYS A 168 8.17 -32.58 -26.01
N THR A 169 8.79 -31.49 -25.54
CA THR A 169 9.98 -31.58 -24.68
C THR A 169 9.69 -31.38 -23.20
N GLY A 170 8.53 -30.84 -22.85
CA GLY A 170 8.21 -30.49 -21.47
C GLY A 170 9.02 -29.30 -20.93
N ALA A 171 9.82 -28.63 -21.77
CA ALA A 171 10.67 -27.51 -21.38
C ALA A 171 9.84 -26.25 -21.08
N ALA A 172 10.20 -25.53 -20.01
CA ALA A 172 9.52 -24.29 -19.63
C ALA A 172 9.97 -23.12 -20.52
N VAL A 173 9.01 -22.43 -21.13
CA VAL A 173 9.22 -21.29 -22.04
C VAL A 173 9.03 -19.96 -21.31
N SER A 174 8.02 -19.89 -20.44
CA SER A 174 7.72 -18.70 -19.64
C SER A 174 7.17 -19.08 -18.26
N LYS A 175 7.30 -18.15 -17.31
CA LYS A 175 6.79 -18.26 -15.94
C LYS A 175 6.32 -16.89 -15.48
N SER A 176 5.08 -16.79 -15.00
CA SER A 176 4.50 -15.54 -14.47
C SER A 176 3.47 -15.80 -13.38
N VAL A 177 3.18 -14.78 -12.56
CA VAL A 177 2.11 -14.82 -11.55
C VAL A 177 0.73 -14.81 -12.24
N GLY A 178 0.62 -14.18 -13.41
CA GLY A 178 -0.63 -14.08 -14.17
C GLY A 178 -0.72 -15.10 -15.31
N TYR A 179 -1.87 -15.77 -15.44
CA TYR A 179 -2.15 -16.69 -16.55
C TYR A 179 -1.95 -16.04 -17.92
N LYS A 180 -2.59 -14.88 -18.14
CA LYS A 180 -2.56 -14.20 -19.45
C LYS A 180 -1.14 -13.70 -19.78
N ASP A 181 -0.41 -13.25 -18.77
CA ASP A 181 0.94 -12.76 -18.93
C ASP A 181 1.90 -13.89 -19.29
N ALA A 182 1.78 -15.04 -18.62
CA ALA A 182 2.57 -16.23 -18.96
C ALA A 182 2.36 -16.64 -20.42
N VAL A 183 1.10 -16.68 -20.89
CA VAL A 183 0.77 -17.02 -22.29
C VAL A 183 1.30 -15.97 -23.27
N ALA A 184 1.07 -14.68 -23.01
CA ALA A 184 1.48 -13.61 -23.92
C ALA A 184 3.01 -13.56 -24.07
N VAL A 185 3.75 -13.69 -22.96
CA VAL A 185 5.22 -13.71 -22.98
C VAL A 185 5.74 -14.96 -23.68
N ALA A 186 5.15 -16.13 -23.44
CA ALA A 186 5.57 -17.36 -24.12
C ALA A 186 5.37 -17.26 -25.63
N LYS A 187 4.18 -16.81 -26.05
CA LYS A 187 3.84 -16.65 -27.48
C LYS A 187 4.82 -15.70 -28.17
N LYS A 188 5.06 -14.53 -27.57
CA LYS A 188 6.01 -13.55 -28.09
C LYS A 188 7.43 -14.13 -28.21
N ARG A 189 7.93 -14.81 -27.17
CA ARG A 189 9.28 -15.41 -27.18
C ARG A 189 9.47 -16.45 -28.28
N ILE A 190 8.47 -17.31 -28.47
CA ILE A 190 8.52 -18.37 -29.48
C ILE A 190 8.38 -17.79 -30.89
N GLU A 191 7.53 -16.79 -31.09
CA GLU A 191 7.37 -16.13 -32.39
C GLU A 191 8.63 -15.35 -32.80
N GLU A 192 9.28 -14.64 -31.87
CA GLU A 192 10.47 -13.83 -32.15
C GLU A 192 11.76 -14.67 -32.30
N ASN A 193 11.89 -15.77 -31.56
CA ASN A 193 13.13 -16.56 -31.50
C ASN A 193 12.93 -18.02 -31.92
N PHE A 194 12.00 -18.30 -32.84
CA PHE A 194 11.63 -19.68 -33.21
C PHE A 194 12.84 -20.51 -33.67
N ASP A 195 13.74 -19.92 -34.45
CA ASP A 195 14.92 -20.62 -34.98
C ASP A 195 15.93 -20.99 -33.88
N GLN A 196 16.04 -20.14 -32.84
CA GLN A 196 16.86 -20.47 -31.66
C GLN A 196 16.20 -21.56 -30.81
N TYR A 197 14.88 -21.53 -30.71
CA TYR A 197 14.11 -22.57 -30.04
C TYR A 197 14.29 -23.94 -30.73
N LEU A 198 14.26 -24.01 -32.06
CA LEU A 198 14.56 -25.25 -32.81
C LEU A 198 15.95 -25.81 -32.51
N LYS A 199 16.98 -24.96 -32.48
CA LYS A 199 18.35 -25.39 -32.11
C LYS A 199 18.45 -25.93 -30.69
N ILE A 200 17.64 -25.42 -29.78
CA ILE A 200 17.56 -25.93 -28.40
C ILE A 200 16.86 -27.29 -28.41
N LEU A 201 15.76 -27.44 -29.13
CA LEU A 201 15.04 -28.71 -29.28
C LEU A 201 15.94 -29.83 -29.82
N GLU A 202 16.75 -29.56 -30.84
CA GLU A 202 17.68 -30.53 -31.43
C GLU A 202 18.70 -31.05 -30.40
N LYS A 203 19.15 -30.19 -29.47
CA LYS A 203 20.06 -30.58 -28.38
C LYS A 203 19.40 -31.39 -27.27
N PHE A 204 18.08 -31.36 -27.15
CA PHE A 204 17.33 -32.15 -26.18
C PHE A 204 16.79 -33.46 -26.76
N ALA A 205 16.78 -33.60 -28.09
CA ALA A 205 16.35 -34.81 -28.81
C ALA A 205 17.49 -35.79 -29.15
N GLY A 206 18.75 -35.38 -28.99
CA GLY A 206 19.94 -36.24 -29.05
C GLY A 206 20.47 -36.58 -27.65
#